data_AF-A0A7R9TBS7-F1
#
_entry.id   AF-A0A7R9TBS7-F1
#
_cell.length_a   1.000
_cell.length_b   1.000
_cell.length_c   1.000
_cell.angle_alpha   90.00
_cell.angle_beta   90.00
_cell.angle_gamma   90.00
#
_symmetry.space_group_name_H-M   'P 1'
#
loop_
_entity.id
_entity.type
_entity.pdbx_description
1 polymer ?
#
loop_
_entity_poly.entity_id
_entity_poly.type
_entity_poly.pdbx_seq_one_letter_code
_entity_poly.pdbx_strand_id
1 'polypeptide(L)'
;GLDLEKMGDAARRLEGEHDFRNFCKMDVKNVHNHARRILECAVVAPGDSRTEHDDRAWLDGGHGGGAGACGLGPGRSASSSASGAPPRLCYISVKGTAFLWHQVRCVAAV
;
A
#
# COMPACT_ATOMS: atom_id res chain seq x y z
N GLY A 1 12.99 -5.36 4.96
CA GLY A 1 12.03 -5.32 3.84
C GLY A 1 10.69 -5.81 4.31
N LEU A 2 9.62 -5.66 3.51
CA LEU A 2 8.30 -6.23 3.79
C LEU A 2 8.33 -7.74 3.50
N ASP A 3 7.82 -8.55 4.42
CA ASP A 3 7.73 -10.02 4.29
C ASP A 3 6.27 -10.39 3.96
N LEU A 4 5.98 -10.50 2.66
CA LEU A 4 4.61 -10.65 2.15
C LEU A 4 3.97 -11.98 2.55
N GLU A 5 4.77 -13.03 2.75
CA GLU A 5 4.26 -14.32 3.23
C GLU A 5 3.77 -14.20 4.66
N LYS A 6 4.59 -13.63 5.56
CA LYS A 6 4.19 -13.39 6.95
C LYS A 6 3.02 -12.41 7.07
N MET A 7 3.00 -11.37 6.23
CA MET A 7 1.88 -10.42 6.20
C MET A 7 0.60 -11.09 5.71
N GLY A 8 0.68 -11.99 4.74
CA GLY A 8 -0.45 -12.81 4.27
C GLY A 8 -0.95 -13.76 5.36
N ASP A 9 -0.05 -14.42 6.08
CA ASP A 9 -0.40 -15.28 7.22
C ASP A 9 -1.05 -14.49 8.35
N ALA A 10 -0.54 -13.28 8.65
CA ALA A 10 -1.10 -12.38 9.63
C ALA A 10 -2.50 -11.90 9.21
N ALA A 11 -2.68 -11.53 7.93
CA ALA A 11 -3.96 -11.09 7.39
C ALA A 11 -5.04 -12.17 7.56
N ARG A 12 -4.74 -13.44 7.25
CA ARG A 12 -5.68 -14.55 7.42
C ARG A 12 -6.10 -14.78 8.87
N ARG A 13 -5.26 -14.44 9.85
CA ARG A 13 -5.61 -14.55 11.29
C ARG A 13 -6.62 -13.49 11.75
N LEU A 14 -6.82 -12.44 10.97
CA LEU A 14 -7.79 -11.39 11.27
C LEU A 14 -9.21 -11.78 10.85
N GLU A 15 -9.36 -12.78 9.96
CA GLU A 15 -10.66 -13.27 9.49
C GLU A 15 -11.46 -13.94 10.61
N GLY A 16 -12.78 -13.77 10.58
CA GLY A 16 -13.68 -14.20 11.64
C GLY A 16 -14.08 -13.07 12.59
N GLU A 17 -14.64 -13.43 13.73
CA GLU A 17 -15.11 -12.48 14.75
C GLU A 17 -14.10 -12.38 15.89
N HIS A 18 -13.57 -11.18 16.11
CA HIS A 18 -12.53 -10.92 17.11
C HIS A 18 -12.79 -9.63 17.87
N ASP A 19 -12.23 -9.53 19.06
CA ASP A 19 -12.14 -8.28 19.82
C ASP A 19 -10.98 -7.42 19.29
N PHE A 20 -11.31 -6.28 18.68
CA PHE A 20 -10.35 -5.36 18.07
C PHE A 20 -10.01 -4.15 18.95
N ARG A 21 -10.20 -4.20 20.27
CA ARG A 21 -9.84 -3.09 21.19
C ARG A 21 -8.44 -2.53 20.96
N ASN A 22 -7.47 -3.42 20.77
CA ASN A 22 -6.06 -3.03 20.59
C ASN A 22 -5.75 -2.43 19.21
N PHE A 23 -6.66 -2.61 18.25
CA PHE A 23 -6.50 -2.11 16.90
C PHE A 23 -7.37 -0.89 16.63
N CYS A 24 -7.94 -0.24 17.64
CA CYS A 24 -8.78 0.94 17.42
C CYS A 24 -8.40 2.08 18.35
N LYS A 25 -8.81 3.30 17.99
CA LYS A 25 -8.81 4.39 18.97
C LYS A 25 -10.03 4.22 19.87
N MET A 26 -9.79 3.82 21.12
CA MET A 26 -10.84 3.53 22.09
C MET A 26 -11.72 4.77 22.34
N ASP A 27 -13.02 4.62 22.14
CA ASP A 27 -14.04 5.61 22.49
C ASP A 27 -14.93 5.01 23.59
N VAL A 28 -14.48 5.16 24.84
CA VAL A 28 -15.11 4.54 26.03
C VAL A 28 -16.54 5.05 26.25
N LYS A 29 -16.88 6.23 25.72
CA LYS A 29 -18.21 6.83 25.91
C LYS A 29 -19.24 6.26 24.95
N ASN A 30 -18.84 5.98 23.72
CA ASN A 30 -19.78 5.62 22.65
C ASN A 30 -19.68 4.15 22.22
N VAL A 31 -18.58 3.45 22.53
CA VAL A 31 -18.32 2.09 22.07
C VAL A 31 -18.07 1.16 23.25
N HIS A 32 -19.07 0.33 23.55
CA HIS A 32 -18.97 -0.73 24.57
C HIS A 32 -18.67 -2.11 23.97
N ASN A 33 -18.91 -2.29 22.66
CA ASN A 33 -18.62 -3.53 21.95
C ASN A 33 -17.55 -3.30 20.86
N HIS A 34 -16.44 -4.02 21.00
CA HIS A 34 -15.28 -3.95 20.12
C HIS A 34 -15.12 -5.22 19.26
N ALA A 35 -16.05 -6.17 19.38
CA ALA A 35 -16.11 -7.30 18.49
C ALA A 35 -16.45 -6.83 17.08
N ARG A 36 -15.65 -7.22 16.09
CA ARG A 36 -15.94 -6.99 14.68
C ARG A 36 -15.69 -8.27 13.90
N ARG A 37 -16.41 -8.41 12.80
CA ARG A 37 -16.27 -9.56 11.90
C ARG A 37 -15.57 -9.14 10.62
N ILE A 38 -14.40 -9.71 10.38
CA ILE A 38 -13.70 -9.62 9.11
C ILE A 38 -14.08 -10.83 8.27
N LEU A 39 -14.55 -10.55 7.06
CA LEU A 39 -15.00 -11.55 6.10
C LEU A 39 -13.84 -12.04 5.23
N GLU A 40 -12.90 -11.15 4.91
CA GLU A 40 -11.77 -11.42 4.02
C GLU A 40 -10.65 -10.42 4.33
N CYS A 41 -9.41 -10.90 4.43
CA CYS A 41 -8.24 -10.03 4.55
C CYS A 41 -7.03 -10.59 3.78
N ALA A 42 -6.48 -9.79 2.86
CA ALA A 42 -5.41 -10.21 1.99
C ALA A 42 -4.39 -9.09 1.74
N VAL A 43 -3.12 -9.47 1.54
CA VAL A 43 -2.05 -8.57 1.11
C VAL A 43 -1.71 -8.89 -0.34
N VAL A 44 -1.72 -7.87 -1.19
CA VAL A 44 -1.53 -8.02 -2.64
C VAL A 44 -0.20 -7.39 -3.05
N ALA A 45 0.62 -8.21 -3.70
CA ALA A 45 1.95 -7.83 -4.14
C ALA A 45 1.91 -7.04 -5.47
N PRO A 46 2.83 -6.08 -5.67
CA PRO A 46 3.06 -5.44 -6.95
C PRO A 46 3.69 -6.46 -7.90
N GLY A 47 2.88 -7.08 -8.77
CA GLY A 47 3.38 -8.04 -9.76
C GLY A 47 2.38 -9.04 -10.34
N ASP A 48 1.16 -9.15 -9.83
CA ASP A 48 0.13 -9.99 -10.46
C ASP A 48 -0.47 -9.28 -11.68
N SER A 49 0.28 -9.32 -12.77
CA SER A 49 -0.12 -8.89 -14.10
C SER A 49 -1.28 -9.75 -14.62
N ARG A 50 -2.51 -9.44 -14.21
CA ARG A 50 -3.72 -9.66 -15.05
C ARG A 50 -4.62 -8.44 -15.20
N THR A 51 -4.12 -7.27 -14.82
CA THR A 51 -4.72 -6.02 -15.29
C THR A 51 -3.61 -5.15 -15.83
N GLU A 52 -3.24 -5.42 -17.07
CA GLU A 52 -2.66 -4.41 -17.94
C GLU A 52 -3.73 -3.34 -18.13
N HIS A 53 -3.74 -2.33 -17.26
CA HIS A 53 -4.36 -1.06 -17.58
C HIS A 53 -3.24 -0.04 -17.73
N ASP A 54 -3.23 0.54 -18.90
CA ASP A 54 -2.28 1.51 -19.41
C ASP A 54 -2.38 2.82 -18.62
N ASP A 55 -1.77 2.89 -17.43
CA ASP A 55 -1.67 4.13 -16.66
C ASP A 55 -0.55 5.06 -17.20
N ARG A 56 0.03 4.72 -18.37
CA ARG A 56 1.08 5.51 -19.04
C ARG A 56 0.55 6.73 -19.79
N ALA A 57 -0.76 6.95 -19.84
CA ALA A 57 -1.35 8.09 -20.55
C ALA A 57 -1.32 9.43 -19.78
N TRP A 58 -0.95 9.48 -18.49
CA TRP A 58 -1.02 10.72 -17.69
C TRP A 58 0.30 11.48 -17.51
N LEU A 59 1.46 10.89 -17.86
CA LEU A 59 2.77 11.54 -17.72
C LEU A 59 3.36 12.05 -19.04
N ASP A 60 2.68 11.84 -20.17
CA ASP A 60 3.16 12.24 -21.52
C ASP A 60 2.26 13.28 -22.21
N GLY A 61 1.51 14.06 -21.43
CA GLY A 61 0.73 15.20 -21.91
C GLY A 61 1.58 16.48 -21.96
N GLY A 62 2.25 16.71 -23.09
CA GLY A 62 3.21 17.78 -23.30
C GLY A 62 2.74 19.22 -23.07
N HIS A 63 3.68 20.06 -22.66
CA HIS A 63 3.74 21.47 -23.03
C HIS A 63 5.10 21.72 -23.67
N GLY A 64 5.08 22.03 -24.97
CA GLY A 64 6.26 22.37 -25.73
C GLY A 64 6.78 23.76 -25.42
N GLY A 65 8.07 23.96 -25.69
CA GLY A 65 8.66 25.26 -26.00
C GLY A 65 9.90 25.62 -25.19
N GLY A 66 11.05 25.72 -25.87
CA GLY A 66 12.13 26.61 -25.44
C GLY A 66 13.52 25.98 -25.43
N ALA A 67 14.39 26.48 -26.31
CA ALA A 67 15.76 26.06 -26.51
C ALA A 67 16.68 26.26 -25.29
N GLY A 68 17.73 25.45 -25.21
CA GLY A 68 18.82 25.62 -24.26
C GLY A 68 19.89 24.54 -24.40
N ALA A 69 20.75 24.67 -25.40
CA ALA A 69 21.95 23.84 -25.53
C ALA A 69 23.08 24.37 -24.63
N CYS A 70 23.66 23.49 -23.81
CA CYS A 70 25.05 23.49 -23.31
C CYS A 70 25.16 22.29 -22.34
N GLY A 71 26.21 21.48 -22.25
CA GLY A 71 27.55 21.39 -22.82
C GLY A 71 28.21 20.16 -22.17
N LEU A 72 29.18 19.56 -22.86
CA LEU A 72 29.84 18.29 -22.51
C LEU A 72 30.68 18.33 -21.22
N GLY A 73 30.88 17.15 -20.62
CA GLY A 73 32.02 16.86 -19.74
C GLY A 73 32.02 15.41 -19.21
N PRO A 74 33.07 14.60 -19.46
CA PRO A 74 33.15 13.21 -18.97
C PRO A 74 33.76 13.16 -17.58
N GLY A 75 33.32 12.20 -16.75
CA GLY A 75 34.06 11.79 -15.56
C GLY A 75 33.39 12.11 -14.23
N ARG A 76 32.29 11.43 -13.94
CA ARG A 76 32.02 10.96 -12.58
C ARG A 76 31.49 9.54 -12.71
N SER A 77 32.25 8.56 -12.21
CA SER A 77 31.77 7.19 -12.02
C SER A 77 30.60 7.23 -11.04
N ALA A 78 29.41 7.49 -11.57
CA ALA A 78 28.16 7.35 -10.87
C ALA A 78 27.98 5.84 -10.66
N SER A 79 27.98 5.44 -9.40
CA SER A 79 27.63 4.09 -8.98
C SER A 79 26.35 3.65 -9.69
N SER A 80 26.49 2.68 -10.57
CA SER A 80 25.39 2.03 -11.28
C SER A 80 24.55 1.23 -10.29
N SER A 81 23.44 1.79 -9.82
CA SER A 81 22.22 1.04 -9.43
C SER A 81 21.13 1.98 -8.93
N ALA A 82 20.46 2.66 -9.85
CA ALA A 82 19.07 3.03 -9.64
C ALA A 82 18.39 3.01 -11.01
N SER A 83 18.05 1.79 -11.47
CA SER A 83 17.07 1.62 -12.54
C SER A 83 15.86 2.47 -12.17
N GLY A 84 15.41 3.36 -13.07
CA GLY A 84 14.21 4.19 -12.91
C GLY A 84 12.91 3.38 -12.89
N ALA A 85 12.90 2.23 -12.21
CA ALA A 85 11.72 1.45 -11.98
C ALA A 85 10.81 2.21 -11.01
N PRO A 86 9.51 2.36 -11.32
CA PRO A 86 8.57 2.99 -10.42
C PRO A 86 8.53 2.26 -9.07
N PRO A 87 8.26 2.96 -7.96
CA PRO A 87 8.15 2.34 -6.65
C PRO A 87 7.10 1.22 -6.68
N ARG A 88 7.48 0.04 -6.18
CA ARG A 88 6.59 -1.12 -6.10
C ARG A 88 5.59 -0.90 -4.96
N LEU A 89 4.31 -0.70 -5.28
CA LEU A 89 3.24 -0.46 -4.31
C LEU A 89 2.48 -1.76 -3.98
N CYS A 90 2.42 -2.13 -2.69
CA CYS A 90 1.55 -3.20 -2.20
C CYS A 90 0.27 -2.59 -1.61
N TYR A 91 -0.83 -3.33 -1.58
CA TYR A 91 -2.02 -2.94 -0.82
C TYR A 91 -2.55 -4.09 0.04
N ILE A 92 -3.22 -3.72 1.13
CA ILE A 92 -3.98 -4.64 1.97
C ILE A 92 -5.47 -4.44 1.67
N SER A 93 -6.16 -5.54 1.34
CA SER A 93 -7.61 -5.57 1.17
C SER A 93 -8.25 -6.08 2.46
N VAL A 94 -9.24 -5.36 2.99
CA VAL A 94 -9.97 -5.74 4.20
C VAL A 94 -11.46 -5.58 3.95
N LYS A 95 -12.20 -6.68 4.04
CA LYS A 95 -13.66 -6.72 3.93
C LYS A 95 -14.26 -7.14 5.26
N GLY A 96 -15.21 -6.37 5.78
CA GLY A 96 -15.84 -6.64 7.07
C GLY A 96 -17.27 -6.12 7.11
N THR A 97 -18.01 -6.47 8.16
CA THR A 97 -19.39 -5.99 8.35
C THR A 97 -19.44 -4.54 8.85
N ALA A 98 -18.47 -4.15 9.68
CA ALA A 98 -18.29 -2.81 10.20
C ALA A 98 -16.86 -2.65 10.71
N PHE A 99 -16.39 -1.41 10.86
CA PHE A 99 -15.07 -1.10 11.40
C PHE A 99 -15.16 -0.11 12.57
N LEU A 100 -14.29 -0.29 13.56
CA LEU A 100 -14.07 0.66 14.64
C LEU A 100 -13.30 1.88 14.14
N TRP A 101 -13.33 2.96 14.93
CA TRP A 101 -12.54 4.14 14.62
C TRP A 101 -11.05 3.79 14.56
N HIS A 102 -10.43 4.13 13.43
CA HIS A 102 -9.03 3.83 13.09
C HIS A 102 -8.67 2.34 12.92
N GLN A 103 -9.64 1.42 12.94
CA GLN A 103 -9.35 -0.03 12.92
C GLN A 103 -8.39 -0.45 11.82
N VAL A 104 -8.74 -0.15 10.57
CA VAL A 104 -7.98 -0.57 9.39
C VAL A 104 -6.60 0.08 9.37
N ARG A 105 -6.47 1.33 9.84
CA ARG A 105 -5.19 2.03 9.89
C ARG A 105 -4.24 1.39 10.91
N CYS A 106 -4.75 0.97 12.05
CA CYS A 106 -3.96 0.27 13.07
C CYS A 106 -3.61 -1.16 12.61
N VAL A 107 -4.53 -1.88 11.98
CA VAL A 107 -4.26 -3.21 11.40
C VAL A 107 -3.12 -3.16 10.38
N ALA A 108 -3.13 -2.17 9.48
CA ALA A 108 -2.10 -2.05 8.44
C ALA A 108 -0.71 -1.65 8.97
N ALA A 109 -0.59 -1.24 10.23
CA ALA A 109 0.66 -0.78 10.83
C ALA A 109 1.41 -1.87 11.61
N VAL A 110 0.83 -3.05 11.78
CA VAL A 110 1.38 -4.19 12.54
C VAL A 110 1.95 -5.24 11.59
#